data_AF-A0A9E6JQA8-F1
#
_entry.id   AF-A0A9E6JQA8-F1
#
_cell.length_a   1.000
_cell.length_b   1.000
_cell.length_c   1.000
_cell.angle_alpha   90.00
_cell.angle_beta   90.00
_cell.angle_gamma   90.00
#
_symmetry.space_group_name_H-M   'P 1'
#
loop_
_entity.id
_entity.type
_entity.pdbx_description
1 polymer ?
#
loop_
_entity_poly.entity_id
_entity_poly.type
_entity_poly.pdbx_seq_one_letter_code
_entity_poly.pdbx_strand_id
1 'polypeptide(L)'
;HRFRRPSHIEYMAKQIINGQLRLTVASLTIEQINQDRESFLEAIRKNVSPELNKIGLYLINVNITDITDESGYIDSIGKKAAAEAINQAKVDVAVQEKSGSIGESEALREREIRVAENVAEALKGKKRAEADQRVFIKHQEATAVGGENEALADIARTNAELAVRQAEAARLGEVARREAEVEIQKAQYKAELERLNALEVVRQEVEKRKIEIGAEAEAERTRREARGAADAILLKYQAEAEGLRKVLASKAAGYQDLVASCNGDAKAAATLLMTEKIEQIVQLQVEAIRNIRIDKVTVWDSAGKDGTSTSAFLAGLIKSLPPLHDVAGLAGVQLPEYLGSLAREDGETKVD
;
A
#
# COMPACT_ATOMS: atom_id res chain seq x y z
N HIS A 1 -176.41 20.14 43.29
CA HIS A 1 -175.84 21.49 43.07
C HIS A 1 -175.17 21.54 41.69
N ARG A 2 -175.38 22.65 40.96
CA ARG A 2 -175.17 22.89 39.52
C ARG A 2 -173.88 22.31 38.90
N PHE A 3 -174.03 21.71 37.72
CA PHE A 3 -172.96 21.47 36.74
C PHE A 3 -172.18 22.77 36.48
N ARG A 4 -170.90 22.80 36.87
CA ARG A 4 -169.96 23.88 36.51
C ARG A 4 -169.60 23.70 35.02
N ARG A 5 -169.65 24.79 34.23
CA ARG A 5 -169.21 24.78 32.83
C ARG A 5 -167.75 24.32 32.75
N PRO A 6 -167.31 23.59 31.70
CA PRO A 6 -165.92 23.15 31.54
C PRO A 6 -164.90 24.27 31.69
N SER A 7 -165.22 25.47 31.20
CA SER A 7 -164.39 26.68 31.32
C SER A 7 -164.14 27.12 32.77
N HIS A 8 -165.06 26.85 33.70
CA HIS A 8 -164.83 27.15 35.12
C HIS A 8 -163.89 26.14 35.78
N ILE A 9 -163.91 24.87 35.37
CA ILE A 9 -163.01 23.85 35.91
C ILE A 9 -161.59 24.12 35.41
N GLU A 10 -161.44 24.45 34.13
CA GLU A 10 -160.15 24.85 33.55
C GLU A 10 -159.58 26.11 34.21
N TYR A 11 -160.41 27.14 34.42
CA TYR A 11 -159.98 28.36 35.11
C TYR A 11 -159.52 28.06 36.55
N MET A 12 -160.27 27.24 37.29
CA MET A 12 -159.90 26.86 38.65
C MET A 12 -158.60 26.05 38.70
N ALA A 13 -158.42 25.09 37.79
CA ALA A 13 -157.19 24.32 37.68
C ALA A 13 -155.99 25.23 37.37
N LYS A 14 -156.15 26.19 36.45
CA LYS A 14 -155.12 27.18 36.11
C LYS A 14 -154.72 28.05 37.31
N GLN A 15 -155.68 28.49 38.12
CA GLN A 15 -155.39 29.26 39.33
C GLN A 15 -154.62 28.44 40.39
N ILE A 16 -155.01 27.18 40.59
CA ILE A 16 -154.33 26.27 41.52
C ILE A 16 -152.89 26.01 41.06
N ILE A 17 -152.69 25.70 39.78
CA ILE A 17 -151.37 25.45 39.20
C ILE A 17 -150.49 26.71 39.35
N ASN A 18 -150.98 27.88 38.95
CA ASN A 18 -150.21 29.12 39.06
C ASN A 18 -149.88 29.48 40.52
N GLY A 19 -150.82 29.25 41.45
CA GLY A 19 -150.61 29.49 42.87
C GLY A 19 -149.54 28.58 43.47
N GLN A 20 -149.60 27.28 43.18
CA GLN A 20 -148.63 26.31 43.68
C GLN A 20 -147.26 26.45 43.00
N LEU A 21 -147.20 26.73 41.69
CA LEU A 21 -145.95 27.02 40.98
C LEU A 21 -145.22 28.23 41.58
N ARG A 22 -145.97 29.28 41.94
CA ARG A 22 -145.38 30.46 42.61
C ARG A 22 -144.75 30.09 43.95
N LEU A 23 -145.42 29.25 44.73
CA LEU A 23 -144.92 28.81 46.03
C LEU A 23 -143.69 27.93 45.91
N THR A 24 -143.66 27.01 44.94
CA THR A 24 -142.48 26.17 44.68
C THR A 24 -141.29 26.96 44.20
N VAL A 25 -141.50 27.92 43.28
CA VAL A 25 -140.42 28.79 42.78
C VAL A 25 -139.87 29.70 43.89
N ALA A 26 -140.72 30.17 44.81
CA ALA A 26 -140.27 30.98 45.95
C ALA A 26 -139.42 30.20 46.98
N SER A 27 -139.52 28.87 47.00
CA SER A 27 -138.79 28.02 47.96
C SER A 27 -137.40 27.56 47.48
N LEU A 28 -137.07 27.78 46.20
CA LEU A 28 -135.83 27.33 45.57
C LEU A 28 -135.02 28.52 45.04
N THR A 29 -133.70 28.38 44.98
CA THR A 29 -132.86 29.41 44.36
C THR A 29 -132.85 29.28 42.83
N ILE A 30 -132.52 30.36 42.12
CA ILE A 30 -132.46 30.39 40.65
C ILE A 30 -131.42 29.38 40.14
N GLU A 31 -130.32 29.18 40.88
CA GLU A 31 -129.28 28.21 40.56
C GLU A 31 -129.79 26.77 40.65
N GLN A 32 -130.54 26.44 41.71
CA GLN A 32 -131.12 25.10 41.88
C GLN A 32 -132.14 24.79 40.78
N ILE A 33 -132.97 25.76 40.42
CA ILE A 33 -133.95 25.63 39.33
C ILE A 33 -133.26 25.40 37.98
N ASN A 34 -132.08 25.98 37.76
CA ASN A 34 -131.36 25.87 36.48
C ASN A 34 -130.39 24.69 36.40
N GLN A 35 -129.69 24.35 37.50
CA GLN A 35 -128.69 23.27 37.56
C GLN A 35 -129.32 21.89 37.75
N ASP A 36 -130.43 21.79 38.49
CA ASP A 36 -131.12 20.53 38.78
C ASP A 36 -132.62 20.63 38.46
N ARG A 37 -132.91 20.50 37.16
CA ARG A 37 -134.29 20.59 36.64
C ARG A 37 -135.18 19.43 37.11
N GLU A 38 -134.59 18.27 37.40
CA GLU A 38 -135.33 17.08 37.80
C GLU A 38 -135.90 17.24 39.21
N SER A 39 -135.07 17.72 40.15
CA SER A 39 -135.49 18.05 41.50
C SER A 39 -136.61 19.12 41.52
N PHE A 40 -136.51 20.13 40.64
CA PHE A 40 -137.54 21.16 40.52
C PHE A 40 -138.90 20.60 40.02
N LEU A 41 -138.88 19.73 39.00
CA LEU A 41 -140.09 19.09 38.48
C LEU A 41 -140.76 18.19 39.51
N GLU A 42 -139.97 17.48 40.32
CA GLU A 42 -140.48 16.66 41.42
C GLU A 42 -141.17 17.51 42.49
N ALA A 43 -140.57 18.64 42.88
CA ALA A 43 -141.16 19.58 43.83
C ALA A 43 -142.50 20.15 43.32
N ILE A 44 -142.61 20.48 42.03
CA ILE A 44 -143.87 20.92 41.41
C ILE A 44 -144.92 19.82 41.51
N ARG A 45 -144.56 18.58 41.12
CA ARG A 45 -145.50 17.45 41.15
C ARG A 45 -146.02 17.21 42.57
N LYS A 46 -145.15 17.24 43.57
CA LYS A 46 -145.52 17.02 44.99
C LYS A 46 -146.51 18.06 45.52
N ASN A 47 -146.40 19.31 45.09
CA ASN A 47 -147.23 20.42 45.59
C ASN A 47 -148.51 20.63 44.76
N VAL A 48 -148.47 20.42 43.44
CA VAL A 48 -149.62 20.64 42.54
C VAL A 48 -150.57 19.44 42.54
N SER A 49 -150.07 18.19 42.62
CA SER A 49 -150.92 17.00 42.52
C SER A 49 -152.00 16.92 43.61
N PRO A 50 -151.72 17.16 44.91
CA PRO A 50 -152.74 17.10 45.96
C PRO A 50 -153.82 18.16 45.78
N GLU A 51 -153.47 19.34 45.28
CA GLU A 51 -154.41 20.45 45.10
C GLU A 51 -155.33 20.26 43.88
N LEU A 52 -154.81 19.70 42.79
CA LEU A 52 -155.63 19.32 41.63
C LEU A 52 -156.61 18.18 41.95
N ASN A 53 -156.20 17.23 42.79
CA ASN A 53 -157.07 16.13 43.22
C ASN A 53 -158.31 16.64 43.99
N LYS A 54 -158.21 17.75 44.75
CA LYS A 54 -159.36 18.35 45.49
C LYS A 54 -160.49 18.81 44.56
N ILE A 55 -160.18 19.10 43.30
CA ILE A 55 -161.17 19.47 42.27
C ILE A 55 -161.47 18.34 41.28
N GLY A 56 -160.93 17.14 41.52
CA GLY A 56 -161.19 15.93 40.73
C GLY A 56 -160.29 15.76 39.50
N LEU A 57 -159.14 16.44 39.42
CA LEU A 57 -158.19 16.33 38.31
C LEU A 57 -156.89 15.63 38.74
N TYR A 58 -156.36 14.76 37.88
CA TYR A 58 -155.08 14.09 38.12
C TYR A 58 -153.97 14.70 37.27
N LEU A 59 -152.83 14.97 37.91
CA LEU A 59 -151.62 15.42 37.23
C LEU A 59 -150.89 14.22 36.64
N ILE A 60 -150.80 14.16 35.30
CA ILE A 60 -150.13 13.06 34.60
C ILE A 60 -148.64 13.37 34.43
N ASN A 61 -148.32 14.53 33.85
CA ASN A 61 -146.95 14.97 33.62
C ASN A 61 -146.85 16.50 33.71
N VAL A 62 -145.66 17.00 34.05
CA VAL A 62 -145.27 18.41 34.01
C VAL A 62 -144.01 18.50 33.17
N ASN A 63 -144.05 19.34 32.15
CA ASN A 63 -142.87 19.70 31.37
C ASN A 63 -142.66 21.20 31.48
N ILE A 64 -141.39 21.62 31.50
CA ILE A 64 -140.99 23.02 31.41
C ILE A 64 -140.47 23.25 30.00
N THR A 65 -140.94 24.31 29.35
CA THR A 65 -140.45 24.70 28.03
C THR A 65 -139.17 25.52 28.16
N ASP A 66 -139.27 26.68 28.80
CA ASP A 66 -138.14 27.59 29.01
C ASP A 66 -138.23 28.27 30.37
N ILE A 67 -137.09 28.62 30.94
CA ILE A 67 -136.96 29.44 32.15
C ILE A 67 -136.22 30.71 31.72
N THR A 68 -136.89 31.85 31.85
CA THR A 68 -136.33 33.15 31.50
C THR A 68 -136.44 34.09 32.69
N ASP A 69 -135.55 35.08 32.71
CA ASP A 69 -135.48 36.11 33.74
C ASP A 69 -135.42 37.49 33.08
N GLU A 70 -136.16 38.45 33.63
CA GLU A 70 -136.19 39.84 33.16
C GLU A 70 -134.86 40.56 33.44
N SER A 71 -134.11 40.13 34.47
CA SER A 71 -132.83 40.75 34.84
C SER A 71 -131.62 40.23 34.06
N GLY A 72 -131.78 39.17 33.26
CA GLY A 72 -130.70 38.57 32.47
C GLY A 72 -129.64 37.82 33.30
N TYR A 73 -129.96 37.48 34.56
CA TYR A 73 -129.02 36.83 35.48
C TYR A 73 -128.66 35.40 35.03
N ILE A 74 -129.65 34.63 34.55
CA ILE A 74 -129.47 33.24 34.10
C ILE A 74 -128.51 33.16 32.89
N ASP A 75 -128.68 34.06 31.91
CA ASP A 75 -127.80 34.14 30.74
C ASP A 75 -126.36 34.52 31.14
N SER A 76 -126.22 35.38 32.15
CA SER A 76 -124.92 35.82 32.65
C SER A 76 -124.18 34.72 33.39
N ILE A 77 -124.87 33.89 34.18
CA ILE A 77 -124.30 32.69 34.81
C ILE A 77 -123.84 31.69 33.75
N GLY A 78 -124.66 31.44 32.72
CA GLY A 78 -124.28 30.55 31.62
C GLY A 78 -123.02 31.02 30.89
N LYS A 79 -122.93 32.33 30.60
CA LYS A 79 -121.74 32.94 29.99
C LYS A 79 -120.52 32.86 30.90
N LYS A 80 -120.67 33.07 32.22
CA LYS A 80 -119.58 32.97 33.20
C LYS A 80 -119.05 31.54 33.30
N ALA A 81 -119.93 30.54 33.45
CA ALA A 81 -119.54 29.14 33.54
C ALA A 81 -118.84 28.66 32.25
N ALA A 82 -119.32 29.08 31.08
CA ALA A 82 -118.66 28.79 29.81
C ALA A 82 -117.27 29.44 29.71
N ALA A 83 -117.14 30.69 30.14
CA ALA A 83 -115.85 31.39 30.15
C ALA A 83 -114.85 30.76 31.14
N GLU A 84 -115.30 30.34 32.32
CA GLU A 84 -114.49 29.63 33.31
C GLU A 84 -114.00 28.29 32.76
N ALA A 85 -114.87 27.50 32.14
CA ALA A 85 -114.49 26.24 31.50
C ALA A 85 -113.46 26.43 30.37
N ILE A 86 -113.64 27.45 29.53
CA ILE A 86 -112.69 27.80 28.46
C ILE A 86 -111.34 28.24 29.04
N ASN A 87 -111.34 29.07 30.09
CA ASN A 87 -110.11 29.52 30.72
C ASN A 87 -109.38 28.38 31.42
N GLN A 88 -110.10 27.48 32.10
CA GLN A 88 -109.49 26.31 32.71
C GLN A 88 -108.83 25.42 31.65
N ALA A 89 -109.53 25.15 30.54
CA ALA A 89 -108.95 24.38 29.43
C ALA A 89 -107.70 25.07 28.83
N LYS A 90 -107.71 26.41 28.71
CA LYS A 90 -106.53 27.16 28.27
C LYS A 90 -105.35 27.06 29.24
N VAL A 91 -105.61 27.12 30.54
CA VAL A 91 -104.57 26.96 31.58
C VAL A 91 -103.99 25.56 31.50
N ASP A 92 -104.81 24.53 31.38
CA ASP A 92 -104.36 23.14 31.30
C ASP A 92 -103.50 22.91 30.04
N VAL A 93 -103.92 23.43 28.89
CA VAL A 93 -103.13 23.39 27.65
C VAL A 93 -101.79 24.12 27.83
N ALA A 94 -101.79 25.33 28.38
CA ALA A 94 -100.56 26.08 28.59
C ALA A 94 -99.58 25.40 29.58
N VAL A 95 -100.10 24.72 30.60
CA VAL A 95 -99.29 23.93 31.54
C VAL A 95 -98.66 22.72 30.83
N GLN A 96 -99.44 22.02 30.00
CA GLN A 96 -98.93 20.89 29.22
C GLN A 96 -97.90 21.32 28.18
N GLU A 97 -98.17 22.40 27.44
CA GLU A 97 -97.20 22.98 26.48
C GLU A 97 -95.90 23.37 27.19
N LYS A 98 -96.00 24.09 28.33
CA LYS A 98 -94.82 24.43 29.15
C LYS A 98 -94.04 23.20 29.58
N SER A 99 -94.72 22.17 30.09
CA SER A 99 -94.07 20.92 30.50
C SER A 99 -93.42 20.20 29.33
N GLY A 100 -94.08 20.17 28.16
CA GLY A 100 -93.54 19.61 26.93
C GLY A 100 -92.28 20.32 26.46
N SER A 101 -92.30 21.66 26.40
CA SER A 101 -91.13 22.46 26.00
C SER A 101 -89.95 22.32 26.97
N ILE A 102 -90.22 22.20 28.29
CA ILE A 102 -89.17 21.93 29.28
C ILE A 102 -88.57 20.55 29.04
N GLY A 103 -89.40 19.51 28.89
CA GLY A 103 -88.93 18.16 28.63
C GLY A 103 -88.14 18.03 27.32
N GLU A 104 -88.56 18.73 26.26
CA GLU A 104 -87.83 18.80 25.00
C GLU A 104 -86.46 19.47 25.19
N SER A 105 -86.41 20.61 25.89
CA SER A 105 -85.17 21.34 26.14
C SER A 105 -84.19 20.53 26.99
N GLU A 106 -84.69 19.82 28.01
CA GLU A 106 -83.90 18.93 28.85
C GLU A 106 -83.34 17.74 28.04
N ALA A 107 -84.17 17.10 27.22
CA ALA A 107 -83.74 16.00 26.35
C ALA A 107 -82.70 16.45 25.32
N LEU A 108 -82.88 17.64 24.74
CA LEU A 108 -81.92 18.25 23.81
C LEU A 108 -80.58 18.51 24.49
N ARG A 109 -80.60 19.17 25.66
CA ARG A 109 -79.40 19.44 26.46
C ARG A 109 -78.67 18.14 26.83
N GLU A 110 -79.41 17.13 27.29
CA GLU A 110 -78.81 15.86 27.71
C GLU A 110 -78.18 15.12 26.52
N ARG A 111 -78.85 15.15 25.35
CA ARG A 111 -78.27 14.63 24.10
C ARG A 111 -76.99 15.37 23.74
N GLU A 112 -76.98 16.70 23.76
CA GLU A 112 -75.80 17.50 23.41
C GLU A 112 -74.62 17.22 24.34
N ILE A 113 -74.86 17.15 25.65
CA ILE A 113 -73.82 16.81 26.64
C ILE A 113 -73.26 15.42 26.33
N ARG A 114 -74.11 14.40 26.19
CA ARG A 114 -73.65 13.03 25.91
C ARG A 114 -72.88 12.93 24.59
N VAL A 115 -73.34 13.62 23.54
CA VAL A 115 -72.62 13.64 22.26
C VAL A 115 -71.26 14.31 22.41
N ALA A 116 -71.19 15.45 23.09
CA ALA A 116 -69.93 16.16 23.32
C ALA A 116 -68.95 15.34 24.16
N GLU A 117 -69.41 14.66 25.21
CA GLU A 117 -68.61 13.75 26.04
C GLU A 117 -68.03 12.60 25.22
N ASN A 118 -68.87 11.91 24.44
CA ASN A 118 -68.42 10.82 23.57
C ASN A 118 -67.41 11.28 22.52
N VAL A 119 -67.62 12.46 21.91
CA VAL A 119 -66.67 13.04 20.96
C VAL A 119 -65.35 13.38 21.65
N ALA A 120 -65.38 13.96 22.85
CA ALA A 120 -64.19 14.27 23.62
C ALA A 120 -63.40 13.01 24.00
N GLU A 121 -64.09 11.95 24.41
CA GLU A 121 -63.49 10.66 24.74
C GLU A 121 -62.88 9.97 23.51
N ALA A 122 -63.60 9.97 22.38
CA ALA A 122 -63.08 9.46 21.12
C ALA A 122 -61.82 10.22 20.67
N LEU A 123 -61.79 11.55 20.81
CA LEU A 123 -60.62 12.37 20.48
C LEU A 123 -59.44 12.07 21.42
N LYS A 124 -59.68 11.90 22.73
CA LYS A 124 -58.64 11.49 23.69
C LYS A 124 -58.08 10.11 23.33
N GLY A 125 -58.94 9.14 23.02
CA GLY A 125 -58.54 7.81 22.58
C GLY A 125 -57.69 7.85 21.30
N LYS A 126 -58.12 8.62 20.30
CA LYS A 126 -57.37 8.82 19.05
C LYS A 126 -56.00 9.45 19.30
N LYS A 127 -55.93 10.50 20.14
CA LYS A 127 -54.66 11.16 20.47
C LYS A 127 -53.71 10.25 21.24
N ARG A 128 -54.24 9.42 22.14
CA ARG A 128 -53.46 8.40 22.84
C ARG A 128 -52.90 7.37 21.86
N ALA A 129 -53.73 6.83 20.97
CA ALA A 129 -53.27 5.89 19.94
C ALA A 129 -52.21 6.50 19.01
N GLU A 130 -52.38 7.76 18.57
CA GLU A 130 -51.38 8.50 17.78
C GLU A 130 -50.06 8.70 18.53
N ALA A 131 -50.12 8.94 19.85
CA ALA A 131 -48.94 9.08 20.70
C ALA A 131 -48.23 7.74 20.88
N ASP A 132 -48.96 6.68 21.21
CA ASP A 132 -48.44 5.32 21.37
C ASP A 132 -47.79 4.83 20.08
N GLN A 133 -48.44 5.07 18.92
CA GLN A 133 -47.87 4.77 17.61
C GLN A 133 -46.57 5.54 17.36
N ARG A 134 -46.53 6.84 17.67
CA ARG A 134 -45.31 7.65 17.51
C ARG A 134 -44.18 7.15 18.40
N VAL A 135 -44.46 6.84 19.66
CA VAL A 135 -43.45 6.28 20.58
C VAL A 135 -42.94 4.94 20.06
N PHE A 136 -43.83 4.06 19.61
CA PHE A 136 -43.44 2.77 19.05
C PHE A 136 -42.56 2.92 17.80
N ILE A 137 -42.94 3.77 16.84
CA ILE A 137 -42.15 4.03 15.63
C ILE A 137 -40.78 4.60 16.03
N LYS A 138 -40.73 5.61 16.90
CA LYS A 138 -39.46 6.21 17.33
C LYS A 138 -38.57 5.25 18.10
N HIS A 139 -39.13 4.36 18.90
CA HIS A 139 -38.38 3.31 19.55
C HIS A 139 -37.78 2.32 18.54
N GLN A 140 -38.56 1.90 17.54
CA GLN A 140 -38.07 1.00 16.48
C GLN A 140 -37.01 1.67 15.60
N GLU A 141 -37.20 2.94 15.24
CA GLU A 141 -36.18 3.74 14.53
C GLU A 141 -34.90 3.84 15.35
N ALA A 142 -34.99 4.13 16.65
CA ALA A 142 -33.80 4.20 17.51
C ALA A 142 -33.07 2.85 17.60
N THR A 143 -33.82 1.76 17.69
CA THR A 143 -33.26 0.40 17.71
C THR A 143 -32.59 0.06 16.38
N ALA A 144 -33.22 0.41 15.26
CA ALA A 144 -32.67 0.21 13.91
C ALA A 144 -31.38 1.02 13.71
N VAL A 145 -31.38 2.31 14.07
CA VAL A 145 -30.19 3.17 14.00
C VAL A 145 -29.08 2.65 14.92
N GLY A 146 -29.42 2.11 16.09
CA GLY A 146 -28.47 1.43 16.97
C GLY A 146 -27.79 0.24 16.27
N GLY A 147 -28.58 -0.65 15.68
CA GLY A 147 -28.07 -1.80 14.93
C GLY A 147 -27.29 -1.42 13.66
N GLU A 148 -27.70 -0.37 12.96
CA GLU A 148 -26.95 0.17 11.80
C GLU A 148 -25.58 0.70 12.22
N ASN A 149 -25.51 1.46 13.32
CA ASN A 149 -24.24 1.96 13.84
C ASN A 149 -23.33 0.83 14.31
N GLU A 150 -23.88 -0.21 14.95
CA GLU A 150 -23.13 -1.40 15.35
C GLU A 150 -22.59 -2.15 14.12
N ALA A 151 -23.42 -2.37 13.11
CA ALA A 151 -22.99 -2.97 11.84
C ALA A 151 -21.91 -2.14 11.14
N LEU A 152 -22.03 -0.80 11.13
CA LEU A 152 -21.01 0.10 10.57
C LEU A 152 -19.70 0.03 11.36
N ALA A 153 -19.76 -0.03 12.69
CA ALA A 153 -18.58 -0.20 13.53
C ALA A 153 -17.89 -1.54 13.26
N ASP A 154 -18.66 -2.62 13.08
CA ASP A 154 -18.15 -3.95 12.74
C ASP A 154 -17.53 -3.99 11.33
N ILE A 155 -18.15 -3.34 10.35
CA ILE A 155 -17.57 -3.17 9.01
C ILE A 155 -16.26 -2.39 9.08
N ALA A 156 -16.21 -1.30 9.85
CA ALA A 156 -14.97 -0.52 10.03
C ALA A 156 -13.87 -1.36 10.71
N ARG A 157 -14.21 -2.15 11.74
CA ARG A 157 -13.28 -3.05 12.42
C ARG A 157 -12.72 -4.11 11.47
N THR A 158 -13.60 -4.80 10.75
CA THR A 158 -13.21 -5.83 9.77
C THR A 158 -12.37 -5.27 8.63
N ASN A 159 -12.69 -4.06 8.13
CA ASN A 159 -11.88 -3.39 7.13
C ASN A 159 -10.50 -3.01 7.66
N ALA A 160 -10.41 -2.51 8.90
CA ALA A 160 -9.13 -2.22 9.55
C ALA A 160 -8.27 -3.49 9.72
N GLU A 161 -8.88 -4.59 10.18
CA GLU A 161 -8.20 -5.89 10.27
C GLU A 161 -7.73 -6.40 8.91
N LEU A 162 -8.56 -6.28 7.87
CA LEU A 162 -8.20 -6.64 6.50
C LEU A 162 -7.00 -5.82 6.01
N ALA A 163 -7.00 -4.51 6.26
CA ALA A 163 -5.90 -3.62 5.89
C ALA A 163 -4.58 -3.99 6.59
N VAL A 164 -4.64 -4.33 7.89
CA VAL A 164 -3.46 -4.84 8.63
C VAL A 164 -2.94 -6.13 8.02
N ARG A 165 -3.82 -7.10 7.72
CA ARG A 165 -3.43 -8.37 7.08
C ARG A 165 -2.84 -8.16 5.69
N GLN A 166 -3.41 -7.25 4.89
CA GLN A 166 -2.88 -6.90 3.57
C GLN A 166 -1.51 -6.25 3.66
N ALA A 167 -1.31 -5.32 4.60
CA ALA A 167 -0.02 -4.68 4.82
C ALA A 167 1.04 -5.68 5.31
N GLU A 168 0.66 -6.59 6.20
CA GLU A 168 1.54 -7.67 6.67
C GLU A 168 1.92 -8.63 5.53
N ALA A 169 0.95 -9.06 4.71
CA ALA A 169 1.20 -9.89 3.55
C ALA A 169 2.11 -9.18 2.52
N ALA A 170 1.90 -7.89 2.27
CA ALA A 170 2.76 -7.08 1.40
C ALA A 170 4.19 -6.98 1.95
N ARG A 171 4.35 -6.72 3.25
CA ARG A 171 5.64 -6.68 3.93
C ARG A 171 6.37 -8.01 3.82
N LEU A 172 5.69 -9.13 4.06
CA LEU A 172 6.27 -10.48 3.91
C LEU A 172 6.71 -10.73 2.45
N GLY A 173 5.89 -10.33 1.48
CA GLY A 173 6.23 -10.42 0.06
C GLY A 173 7.44 -9.56 -0.33
N GLU A 174 7.56 -8.34 0.20
CA GLU A 174 8.71 -7.47 -0.02
C GLU A 174 9.99 -8.02 0.62
N VAL A 175 9.91 -8.51 1.86
CA VAL A 175 11.04 -9.16 2.55
C VAL A 175 11.52 -10.37 1.73
N ALA A 176 10.61 -11.24 1.30
CA ALA A 176 10.96 -12.40 0.49
C ALA A 176 11.60 -12.00 -0.86
N ARG A 177 11.12 -10.93 -1.52
CA ARG A 177 11.74 -10.39 -2.75
C ARG A 177 13.15 -9.86 -2.49
N ARG A 178 13.35 -9.07 -1.43
CA ARG A 178 14.66 -8.51 -1.06
C ARG A 178 15.65 -9.61 -0.69
N GLU A 179 15.21 -10.62 0.04
CA GLU A 179 16.04 -11.79 0.36
C GLU A 179 16.45 -12.54 -0.91
N ALA A 180 15.52 -12.77 -1.84
CA ALA A 180 15.82 -13.38 -3.13
C ALA A 180 16.81 -12.52 -3.97
N GLU A 181 16.64 -11.20 -4.00
CA GLU A 181 17.57 -10.28 -4.67
C GLU A 181 18.97 -10.32 -4.07
N VAL A 182 19.08 -10.33 -2.73
CA VAL A 182 20.36 -10.44 -2.03
C VAL A 182 21.04 -11.76 -2.36
N GLU A 183 20.32 -12.88 -2.42
CA GLU A 183 20.88 -14.17 -2.81
C GLU A 183 21.33 -14.19 -4.29
N ILE A 184 20.54 -13.60 -5.20
CA ILE A 184 20.95 -13.44 -6.61
C ILE A 184 22.22 -12.59 -6.70
N GLN A 185 22.30 -11.47 -5.99
CA GLN A 185 23.48 -10.60 -5.98
C GLN A 185 24.70 -11.30 -5.39
N LYS A 186 24.56 -12.07 -4.31
CA LYS A 186 25.64 -12.90 -3.76
C LYS A 186 26.12 -13.93 -4.79
N ALA A 187 25.20 -14.57 -5.52
CA ALA A 187 25.55 -15.53 -6.56
C ALA A 187 26.30 -14.86 -7.72
N GLN A 188 25.82 -13.70 -8.19
CA GLN A 188 26.49 -12.90 -9.22
C GLN A 188 27.87 -12.42 -8.77
N TYR A 189 27.99 -11.92 -7.54
CA TYR A 189 29.26 -11.47 -6.96
C TYR A 189 30.27 -12.62 -6.88
N LYS A 190 29.84 -13.83 -6.44
CA LYS A 190 30.69 -15.03 -6.44
C LYS A 190 31.13 -15.41 -7.86
N ALA A 191 30.21 -15.41 -8.83
CA ALA A 191 30.54 -15.71 -10.22
C ALA A 191 31.53 -14.69 -10.81
N GLU A 192 31.37 -13.41 -10.50
CA GLU A 192 32.28 -12.36 -10.96
C GLU A 192 33.66 -12.45 -10.27
N LEU A 193 33.70 -12.76 -8.97
CA LEU A 193 34.95 -13.01 -8.26
C LEU A 193 35.72 -14.20 -8.86
N GLU A 194 35.03 -15.30 -9.17
CA GLU A 194 35.62 -16.46 -9.84
C GLU A 194 36.14 -16.10 -11.23
N ARG A 195 35.40 -15.28 -11.99
CA ARG A 195 35.83 -14.77 -13.30
C ARG A 195 37.08 -13.90 -13.19
N LEU A 196 37.13 -12.97 -12.25
CA LEU A 196 38.27 -12.09 -12.02
C LEU A 196 39.51 -12.90 -11.58
N ASN A 197 39.34 -13.87 -10.68
CA ASN A 197 40.40 -14.78 -10.28
C ASN A 197 40.90 -15.61 -11.46
N ALA A 198 40.00 -16.13 -12.31
CA ALA A 198 40.39 -16.84 -13.53
C ALA A 198 41.17 -15.95 -14.51
N LEU A 199 40.76 -14.69 -14.68
CA LEU A 199 41.48 -13.71 -15.51
C LEU A 199 42.86 -13.38 -14.94
N GLU A 200 43.00 -13.27 -13.63
CA GLU A 200 44.30 -13.05 -12.98
C GLU A 200 45.23 -14.25 -13.16
N VAL A 201 44.72 -15.47 -12.98
CA VAL A 201 45.47 -16.71 -13.25
C VAL A 201 45.91 -16.77 -14.72
N VAL A 202 45.01 -16.49 -15.68
CA VAL A 202 45.37 -16.44 -17.10
C VAL A 202 46.43 -15.38 -17.38
N ARG A 203 46.34 -14.19 -16.75
CA ARG A 203 47.37 -13.15 -16.90
C ARG A 203 48.72 -13.63 -16.36
N GLN A 204 48.75 -14.29 -15.20
CA GLN A 204 49.98 -14.86 -14.64
C GLN A 204 50.55 -15.98 -15.52
N GLU A 205 49.71 -16.84 -16.09
CA GLU A 205 50.15 -17.88 -17.05
C GLU A 205 50.72 -17.26 -18.33
N VAL A 206 50.12 -16.19 -18.85
CA VAL A 206 50.63 -15.47 -20.02
C VAL A 206 51.98 -14.83 -19.72
N GLU A 207 52.16 -14.18 -18.56
CA GLU A 207 53.46 -13.63 -18.16
C GLU A 207 54.52 -14.73 -18.00
N LYS A 208 54.17 -15.86 -17.38
CA LYS A 208 55.07 -17.02 -17.28
C LYS A 208 55.49 -17.53 -18.67
N ARG A 209 54.54 -17.74 -19.58
CA ARG A 209 54.84 -18.17 -20.97
C ARG A 209 55.67 -17.13 -21.71
N LYS A 210 55.43 -15.83 -21.50
CA LYS A 210 56.21 -14.75 -22.11
C LYS A 210 57.67 -14.78 -21.65
N ILE A 211 57.91 -15.04 -20.35
CA ILE A 211 59.27 -15.21 -19.80
C ILE A 211 59.93 -16.47 -20.38
N GLU A 212 59.22 -17.61 -20.43
CA GLU A 212 59.75 -18.85 -21.02
C GLU A 212 60.11 -18.70 -22.50
N ILE A 213 59.20 -18.13 -23.31
CA ILE A 213 59.44 -17.85 -24.73
C ILE A 213 60.56 -16.82 -24.90
N GLY A 214 60.63 -15.80 -24.06
CA GLY A 214 61.71 -14.80 -24.07
C GLY A 214 63.08 -15.43 -23.81
N ALA A 215 63.18 -16.29 -22.78
CA ALA A 215 64.39 -17.03 -22.47
C ALA A 215 64.79 -18.01 -23.59
N GLU A 216 63.81 -18.68 -24.21
CA GLU A 216 64.06 -19.57 -25.35
C GLU A 216 64.52 -18.79 -26.60
N ALA A 217 63.93 -17.62 -26.85
CA ALA A 217 64.32 -16.73 -27.95
C ALA A 217 65.74 -16.17 -27.75
N GLU A 218 66.12 -15.80 -26.52
CA GLU A 218 67.48 -15.37 -26.19
C GLU A 218 68.48 -16.53 -26.36
N ALA A 219 68.14 -17.73 -25.89
CA ALA A 219 68.97 -18.92 -26.08
C ALA A 219 69.16 -19.27 -27.57
N GLU A 220 68.10 -19.17 -28.37
CA GLU A 220 68.16 -19.42 -29.82
C GLU A 220 68.95 -18.34 -30.57
N ARG A 221 68.79 -17.06 -30.19
CA ARG A 221 69.59 -15.96 -30.72
C ARG A 221 71.08 -16.20 -30.49
N THR A 222 71.45 -16.55 -29.26
CA THR A 222 72.85 -16.82 -28.90
C THR A 222 73.41 -18.02 -29.69
N ARG A 223 72.61 -19.07 -29.92
CA ARG A 223 73.02 -20.21 -30.76
C ARG A 223 73.25 -19.82 -32.22
N ARG A 224 72.41 -18.96 -32.80
CA ARG A 224 72.59 -18.49 -34.18
C ARG A 224 73.79 -17.56 -34.33
N GLU A 225 74.00 -16.65 -33.38
CA GLU A 225 75.17 -15.78 -33.34
C GLU A 225 76.47 -16.59 -33.24
N ALA A 226 76.51 -17.62 -32.38
CA ALA A 226 77.65 -18.54 -32.27
C ALA A 226 77.90 -19.35 -33.56
N ARG A 227 76.84 -19.83 -34.23
CA ARG A 227 76.98 -20.50 -35.54
C ARG A 227 77.48 -19.55 -36.63
N GLY A 228 76.94 -18.34 -36.71
CA GLY A 228 77.40 -17.32 -37.66
C GLY A 228 78.87 -16.93 -37.44
N ALA A 229 79.30 -16.84 -36.18
CA ALA A 229 80.71 -16.61 -35.84
C ALA A 229 81.61 -17.79 -36.25
N ALA A 230 81.15 -19.03 -36.03
CA ALA A 230 81.88 -20.23 -36.45
C ALA A 230 82.03 -20.32 -37.98
N ASP A 231 80.96 -20.06 -38.72
CA ASP A 231 80.96 -20.08 -40.20
C ASP A 231 81.87 -18.99 -40.77
N ALA A 232 81.87 -17.79 -40.18
CA ALA A 232 82.76 -16.69 -40.59
C ALA A 232 84.24 -17.02 -40.39
N ILE A 233 84.59 -17.70 -39.29
CA ILE A 233 85.95 -18.15 -39.01
C ILE A 233 86.39 -19.23 -40.01
N LEU A 234 85.52 -20.20 -40.31
CA LEU A 234 85.80 -21.29 -41.24
C LEU A 234 86.05 -20.74 -42.65
N LEU A 235 85.22 -19.81 -43.12
CA LEU A 235 85.40 -19.12 -44.41
C LEU A 235 86.72 -18.34 -44.48
N LYS A 236 87.11 -17.66 -43.41
CA LYS A 236 88.39 -16.95 -43.35
C LYS A 236 89.58 -17.91 -43.48
N TYR A 237 89.56 -19.03 -42.75
CA TYR A 237 90.63 -20.03 -42.84
C TYR A 237 90.66 -20.75 -44.20
N GLN A 238 89.51 -21.00 -44.83
CA GLN A 238 89.47 -21.54 -46.19
C GLN A 238 90.06 -20.56 -47.21
N ALA A 239 89.72 -19.28 -47.13
CA ALA A 239 90.28 -18.25 -48.00
C ALA A 239 91.81 -18.10 -47.82
N GLU A 240 92.29 -18.15 -46.58
CA GLU A 240 93.72 -18.15 -46.26
C GLU A 240 94.42 -19.40 -46.82
N ALA A 241 93.83 -20.59 -46.65
CA ALA A 241 94.36 -21.85 -47.15
C ALA A 241 94.42 -21.89 -48.69
N GLU A 242 93.40 -21.40 -49.39
CA GLU A 242 93.40 -21.31 -50.85
C GLU A 242 94.43 -20.30 -51.37
N GLY A 243 94.56 -19.14 -50.71
CA GLY A 243 95.58 -18.14 -51.01
C GLY A 243 96.99 -18.71 -50.87
N LEU A 244 97.27 -19.38 -49.74
CA LEU A 244 98.53 -20.07 -49.49
C LEU A 244 98.81 -21.16 -50.52
N ARG A 245 97.80 -21.96 -50.89
CA ARG A 245 97.96 -23.01 -51.89
C ARG A 245 98.33 -22.44 -53.25
N LYS A 246 97.75 -21.31 -53.67
CA LYS A 246 98.12 -20.62 -54.92
C LYS A 246 99.56 -20.11 -54.88
N VAL A 247 99.98 -19.47 -53.78
CA VAL A 247 101.37 -19.01 -53.62
C VAL A 247 102.37 -20.17 -53.67
N LEU A 248 102.09 -21.26 -52.96
CA LEU A 248 102.94 -22.45 -52.95
C LEU A 248 102.98 -23.14 -54.32
N ALA A 249 101.86 -23.21 -55.03
CA ALA A 249 101.80 -23.75 -56.39
C ALA A 249 102.63 -22.90 -57.38
N SER A 250 102.54 -21.57 -57.30
CA SER A 250 103.37 -20.67 -58.11
C SER A 250 104.86 -20.82 -57.78
N LYS A 251 105.23 -20.98 -56.49
CA LYS A 251 106.61 -21.26 -56.08
C LYS A 251 107.11 -22.60 -56.60
N ALA A 252 106.27 -23.66 -56.55
CA ALA A 252 106.62 -24.97 -57.08
C ALA A 252 106.83 -24.96 -58.60
N ALA A 253 106.00 -24.22 -59.34
CA ALA A 253 106.18 -24.01 -60.78
C ALA A 253 107.49 -23.26 -61.08
N GLY A 254 107.80 -22.18 -60.35
CA GLY A 254 109.08 -21.47 -60.48
C GLY A 254 110.30 -22.36 -60.18
N TYR A 255 110.20 -23.25 -59.18
CA TYR A 255 111.24 -24.24 -58.92
C TYR A 255 111.39 -25.26 -60.06
N GLN A 256 110.30 -25.71 -60.69
CA GLN A 256 110.37 -26.58 -61.87
C GLN A 256 111.08 -25.89 -63.05
N ASP A 257 110.78 -24.61 -63.31
CA ASP A 257 111.41 -23.85 -64.39
C ASP A 257 112.92 -23.66 -64.17
N LEU A 258 113.35 -23.42 -62.92
CA LEU A 258 114.76 -23.33 -62.55
C LEU A 258 115.50 -24.67 -62.71
N VAL A 259 114.85 -25.79 -62.36
CA VAL A 259 115.41 -27.14 -62.53
C VAL A 259 115.49 -27.51 -64.02
N ALA A 260 114.51 -27.14 -64.84
CA ALA A 260 114.55 -27.34 -66.29
C ALA A 260 115.67 -26.53 -66.97
N SER A 261 115.95 -25.32 -66.49
CA SER A 261 116.98 -24.44 -67.04
C SER A 261 118.42 -24.91 -66.78
N CYS A 262 118.62 -25.82 -65.82
CA CYS A 262 119.95 -26.34 -65.43
C CYS A 262 120.33 -27.66 -66.14
N ASN A 263 119.69 -27.99 -67.27
CA ASN A 263 120.00 -29.16 -68.12
C ASN A 263 120.18 -30.49 -67.35
N GLY A 264 119.38 -30.68 -66.30
CA GLY A 264 119.31 -31.93 -65.52
C GLY A 264 120.36 -32.12 -64.42
N ASP A 265 121.23 -31.15 -64.13
CA ASP A 265 122.22 -31.28 -63.05
C ASP A 265 121.66 -30.77 -61.70
N ALA A 266 121.19 -31.70 -60.87
CA ALA A 266 120.59 -31.42 -59.56
C ALA A 266 121.55 -30.71 -58.58
N LYS A 267 122.87 -30.77 -58.80
CA LYS A 267 123.86 -30.05 -57.96
C LYS A 267 123.93 -28.54 -58.27
N ALA A 268 123.72 -28.14 -59.51
CA ALA A 268 123.73 -26.72 -59.89
C ALA A 268 122.46 -26.00 -59.39
N ALA A 269 121.29 -26.63 -59.52
CA ALA A 269 120.04 -26.11 -58.98
C ALA A 269 120.05 -26.00 -57.44
N ALA A 270 120.66 -26.98 -56.74
CA ALA A 270 120.83 -26.91 -55.30
C ALA A 270 121.77 -25.77 -54.86
N THR A 271 122.82 -25.47 -55.64
CA THR A 271 123.73 -24.35 -55.36
C THR A 271 123.04 -23.00 -55.56
N LEU A 272 122.25 -22.84 -56.62
CA LEU A 272 121.44 -21.64 -56.88
C LEU A 272 120.38 -21.39 -55.79
N LEU A 273 119.65 -22.44 -55.39
CA LEU A 273 118.68 -22.39 -54.29
C LEU A 273 119.34 -22.08 -52.94
N MET A 274 120.57 -22.56 -52.69
CA MET A 274 121.35 -22.20 -51.50
C MET A 274 121.73 -20.71 -51.51
N THR A 275 122.17 -20.15 -52.64
CA THR A 275 122.44 -18.70 -52.73
C THR A 275 121.20 -17.84 -52.52
N GLU A 276 120.04 -18.22 -53.06
CA GLU A 276 118.77 -17.47 -52.85
C GLU A 276 118.28 -17.59 -51.39
N LYS A 277 118.49 -18.74 -50.74
CA LYS A 277 118.14 -18.93 -49.32
C LYS A 277 119.14 -18.28 -48.35
N ILE A 278 120.40 -18.07 -48.75
CA ILE A 278 121.37 -17.32 -47.94
C ILE A 278 120.91 -15.87 -47.73
N GLU A 279 120.33 -15.20 -48.73
CA GLU A 279 119.75 -13.86 -48.54
C GLU A 279 118.63 -13.85 -47.49
N GLN A 280 117.71 -14.83 -47.55
CA GLN A 280 116.62 -14.95 -46.57
C GLN A 280 117.15 -15.27 -45.16
N ILE A 281 118.20 -16.09 -45.04
CA ILE A 281 118.84 -16.41 -43.75
C ILE A 281 119.53 -15.17 -43.17
N VAL A 282 120.22 -14.36 -44.00
CA VAL A 282 120.85 -13.12 -43.56
C VAL A 282 119.80 -12.09 -43.14
N GLN A 283 118.68 -11.96 -43.88
CA GLN A 283 117.58 -11.09 -43.48
C GLN A 283 116.94 -11.53 -42.15
N LEU A 284 116.64 -12.82 -41.98
CA LEU A 284 116.09 -13.36 -40.73
C LEU A 284 117.07 -13.20 -39.55
N GLN A 285 118.38 -13.33 -39.77
CA GLN A 285 119.42 -13.04 -38.76
C GLN A 285 119.42 -11.55 -38.37
N VAL A 286 119.30 -10.61 -39.33
CA VAL A 286 119.22 -9.17 -39.04
C VAL A 286 117.90 -8.78 -38.37
N GLU A 287 116.77 -9.42 -38.74
CA GLU A 287 115.48 -9.21 -38.07
C GLU A 287 115.46 -9.79 -36.65
N ALA A 288 116.10 -10.93 -36.40
CA ALA A 288 116.27 -11.48 -35.05
C ALA A 288 117.11 -10.55 -34.15
N ILE A 289 118.10 -9.85 -34.71
CA ILE A 289 118.88 -8.84 -33.97
C ILE A 289 118.07 -7.53 -33.78
N ARG A 290 117.22 -7.13 -34.74
CA ARG A 290 116.39 -5.91 -34.65
C ARG A 290 115.27 -6.00 -33.61
N ASN A 291 114.84 -7.19 -33.22
CA ASN A 291 113.75 -7.39 -32.26
C ASN A 291 114.19 -7.51 -30.80
N ILE A 292 115.47 -7.27 -30.48
CA ILE A 292 115.85 -6.90 -29.11
C ILE A 292 115.55 -5.40 -28.94
N ARG A 293 114.27 -5.07 -28.76
CA ARG A 293 113.84 -3.82 -28.12
C ARG A 293 113.43 -4.15 -26.69
N ILE A 294 114.34 -3.92 -25.76
CA ILE A 294 114.03 -3.90 -24.32
C ILE A 294 113.37 -2.56 -24.05
N ASP A 295 112.05 -2.51 -24.20
CA ASP A 295 111.25 -1.35 -23.82
C ASP A 295 110.73 -1.52 -22.38
N LYS A 296 111.27 -0.68 -21.50
CA LYS A 296 110.71 -0.25 -20.21
C LYS A 296 110.63 -1.29 -19.08
N VAL A 297 111.75 -1.42 -18.37
CA VAL A 297 111.79 -1.97 -17.00
C VAL A 297 111.16 -0.97 -16.03
N THR A 298 110.20 -1.43 -15.23
CA THR A 298 109.57 -0.66 -14.14
C THR A 298 110.29 -1.02 -12.83
N VAL A 299 111.06 -0.08 -12.29
CA VAL A 299 111.73 -0.25 -10.99
C VAL A 299 110.87 0.37 -9.89
N TRP A 300 110.51 -0.44 -8.91
CA TRP A 300 110.03 0.02 -7.61
C TRP A 300 111.26 0.14 -6.70
N ASP A 301 111.43 1.28 -6.06
CA ASP A 301 112.33 1.40 -4.90
C ASP A 301 111.63 2.15 -3.77
N SER A 302 111.89 1.65 -2.57
CA SER A 302 111.29 1.96 -1.29
C SER A 302 112.15 2.92 -0.49
N ALA A 303 111.52 3.99 0.01
CA ALA A 303 111.81 4.69 1.28
C ALA A 303 113.25 5.17 1.61
N GLY A 304 113.43 6.51 1.59
CA GLY A 304 113.79 7.27 2.81
C GLY A 304 115.24 7.74 3.05
N LYS A 305 115.43 9.07 2.95
CA LYS A 305 116.50 9.98 3.49
C LYS A 305 117.95 9.80 3.01
N ASP A 306 118.69 10.80 2.53
CA ASP A 306 118.46 12.23 2.29
C ASP A 306 119.43 12.69 1.16
N GLY A 307 118.89 13.47 0.21
CA GLY A 307 119.59 14.37 -0.74
C GLY A 307 120.84 13.90 -1.51
N THR A 308 120.68 13.45 -2.76
CA THR A 308 121.13 14.17 -3.98
C THR A 308 120.59 13.43 -5.21
N SER A 309 119.78 14.11 -6.01
CA SER A 309 119.06 13.62 -7.18
C SER A 309 119.96 13.14 -8.33
N THR A 310 119.46 12.15 -9.10
CA THR A 310 119.81 11.85 -10.51
C THR A 310 121.09 11.06 -10.88
N SER A 311 121.75 10.31 -9.96
CA SER A 311 123.02 9.61 -10.30
C SER A 311 123.08 8.07 -10.11
N ALA A 312 122.09 7.39 -9.50
CA ALA A 312 122.17 5.93 -9.28
C ALA A 312 121.41 5.04 -10.29
N PHE A 313 120.75 5.63 -11.30
CA PHE A 313 120.17 4.92 -12.46
C PHE A 313 121.24 4.18 -13.29
N LEU A 314 122.52 4.58 -13.18
CA LEU A 314 123.63 3.96 -13.90
C LEU A 314 124.15 2.63 -13.31
N ALA A 315 123.77 2.25 -12.08
CA ALA A 315 124.18 0.98 -11.47
C ALA A 315 123.23 -0.19 -11.79
N GLY A 316 122.06 0.09 -12.38
CA GLY A 316 121.05 -0.88 -12.81
C GLY A 316 121.36 -1.65 -14.10
N LEU A 317 122.57 -1.52 -14.66
CA LEU A 317 122.95 -2.13 -15.94
C LEU A 317 124.00 -3.26 -15.84
N ILE A 318 124.53 -3.56 -14.65
CA ILE A 318 125.70 -4.46 -14.48
C ILE A 318 125.38 -5.77 -13.72
N LYS A 319 124.12 -6.00 -13.34
CA LYS A 319 123.65 -7.28 -12.75
C LYS A 319 122.62 -8.03 -13.59
N SER A 320 122.37 -7.56 -14.81
CA SER A 320 121.70 -8.30 -15.87
C SER A 320 122.68 -9.29 -16.49
N LEU A 321 122.35 -10.59 -16.35
CA LEU A 321 122.98 -11.81 -16.89
C LEU A 321 123.81 -12.61 -15.88
N PRO A 322 123.85 -13.95 -15.97
CA PRO A 322 122.85 -14.94 -16.43
C PRO A 322 122.83 -16.14 -15.42
N PRO A 323 122.15 -17.30 -15.61
CA PRO A 323 122.47 -18.28 -16.66
C PRO A 323 121.25 -18.98 -17.27
N LEU A 324 121.16 -18.94 -18.60
CA LEU A 324 120.33 -19.84 -19.41
C LEU A 324 120.94 -21.26 -19.41
N HIS A 325 120.99 -21.92 -18.25
CA HIS A 325 121.39 -23.33 -18.14
C HIS A 325 120.49 -24.19 -17.23
N ASP A 326 119.26 -23.76 -16.94
CA ASP A 326 118.19 -24.65 -16.44
C ASP A 326 117.03 -24.84 -17.43
N VAL A 327 116.99 -24.03 -18.50
CA VAL A 327 115.96 -24.14 -19.56
C VAL A 327 116.24 -25.32 -20.52
N ALA A 328 117.42 -25.93 -20.44
CA ALA A 328 117.79 -27.11 -21.23
C ALA A 328 117.55 -28.46 -20.50
N GLY A 329 117.17 -28.45 -19.21
CA GLY A 329 116.90 -29.66 -18.43
C GLY A 329 115.44 -30.13 -18.44
N LEU A 330 114.46 -29.23 -18.64
CA LEU A 330 113.03 -29.56 -18.66
C LEU A 330 112.52 -30.01 -20.04
N ALA A 331 113.27 -29.73 -21.11
CA ALA A 331 112.90 -30.06 -22.49
C ALA A 331 113.45 -31.41 -22.98
N GLY A 332 114.12 -32.19 -22.12
CA GLY A 332 114.33 -33.62 -22.31
C GLY A 332 115.15 -34.06 -23.53
N VAL A 333 116.01 -33.19 -24.09
CA VAL A 333 116.86 -33.54 -25.24
C VAL A 333 118.32 -33.22 -24.94
N GLN A 334 119.11 -34.28 -24.68
CA GLN A 334 120.57 -34.24 -24.60
C GLN A 334 121.16 -34.26 -26.01
N LEU A 335 122.03 -33.29 -26.30
CA LEU A 335 122.85 -33.26 -27.52
C LEU A 335 124.30 -33.69 -27.22
N PRO A 336 125.01 -34.33 -28.18
CA PRO A 336 126.13 -35.23 -27.92
C PRO A 336 127.50 -34.58 -27.62
N GLU A 337 128.38 -35.37 -27.00
CA GLU A 337 129.65 -35.08 -26.30
C GLU A 337 130.83 -34.45 -27.10
N TYR A 338 130.61 -33.73 -28.21
CA TYR A 338 131.74 -33.11 -28.95
C TYR A 338 132.02 -31.64 -28.59
N LEU A 339 131.27 -31.03 -27.67
CA LEU A 339 131.44 -29.63 -27.26
C LEU A 339 132.21 -29.42 -25.94
N GLY A 340 133.07 -30.38 -25.58
CA GLY A 340 134.14 -30.15 -24.62
C GLY A 340 133.72 -30.36 -23.17
N SER A 341 134.28 -31.41 -22.58
CA SER A 341 134.42 -31.57 -21.15
C SER A 341 135.53 -30.66 -20.64
N LEU A 342 135.37 -30.14 -19.42
CA LEU A 342 136.53 -29.81 -18.60
C LEU A 342 136.32 -30.38 -17.20
N ALA A 343 137.24 -31.27 -16.87
CA ALA A 343 137.37 -31.93 -15.60
C ALA A 343 137.81 -30.93 -14.51
N ARG A 344 137.11 -31.04 -13.38
CA ARG A 344 137.53 -31.08 -11.97
C ARG A 344 138.91 -30.59 -11.50
N GLU A 345 138.89 -30.27 -10.20
CA GLU A 345 139.97 -30.01 -9.23
C GLU A 345 140.57 -28.60 -9.27
N ASP A 346 140.96 -27.94 -8.19
CA ASP A 346 140.79 -28.03 -6.73
C ASP A 346 141.55 -26.80 -6.17
N GLY A 347 141.41 -26.48 -4.88
CA GLY A 347 142.52 -25.88 -4.14
C GLY A 347 142.38 -24.44 -3.64
N GLU A 348 141.87 -24.34 -2.41
CA GLU A 348 142.43 -23.60 -1.27
C GLU A 348 142.92 -22.14 -1.42
N THR A 349 142.42 -21.29 -0.52
CA THR A 349 143.28 -20.32 0.17
C THR A 349 142.91 -20.27 1.66
N LYS A 350 143.96 -20.41 2.48
CA LYS A 350 144.01 -20.58 3.93
C LYS A 350 143.81 -19.27 4.73
N VAL A 351 143.76 -19.48 6.05
CA VAL A 351 144.04 -18.59 7.20
C VAL A 351 142.78 -17.83 7.66
N ASP A 352 142.22 -18.05 8.85
CA ASP A 352 142.80 -18.42 10.16
C ASP A 352 142.61 -19.88 10.64
#